data_AF-A0A2G8JFZ5-F1
#
_entry.id   AF-A0A2G8JFZ5-F1
#
_cell.length_a   1.000
_cell.length_b   1.000
_cell.length_c   1.000
_cell.angle_alpha   90.00
_cell.angle_beta   90.00
_cell.angle_gamma   90.00
#
_symmetry.space_group_name_H-M   'P 1'
#
loop_
_entity.id
_entity.type
_entity.pdbx_description
1 polymer ?
#
loop_
_entity_poly.entity_id
_entity_poly.type
_entity_poly.pdbx_seq_one_letter_code
_entity_poly.pdbx_strand_id
1 'polypeptide(L)'
;MCVKARQKRKMGLNPTKCQFRHNEVRYIGHILTADGVKPDPRKIEAINELESPTNKKGLQQFLGMINYVGKFIPNLATEFEPLRKLLQKEQEWVWAEGQQKSF
;
A
#
# COMPACT_ATOMS: atom_id res chain seq x y z
N MET A 1 3.83 -12.60 28.31
CA MET A 1 3.44 -14.00 28.03
C MET A 1 4.18 -14.62 26.83
N CYS A 2 4.35 -13.92 25.69
CA CYS A 2 4.87 -14.53 24.45
C CYS A 2 6.32 -15.03 24.49
N VAL A 3 7.24 -14.32 25.16
CA VAL A 3 8.66 -14.73 25.23
C VAL A 3 8.84 -16.05 26.00
N LYS A 4 8.04 -16.27 27.06
CA LYS A 4 8.04 -17.52 27.85
C LYS A 4 7.42 -18.69 27.09
N ALA A 5 6.36 -18.45 26.30
CA ALA A 5 5.72 -19.49 25.48
C ALA A 5 6.66 -20.05 24.40
N ARG A 6 7.57 -19.21 23.88
CA ARG A 6 8.56 -19.60 22.87
C ARG A 6 9.57 -20.61 23.38
N GLN A 7 10.07 -20.45 24.62
CA GLN A 7 11.05 -21.36 25.21
C GLN A 7 10.52 -22.80 25.28
N LYS A 8 9.22 -22.97 25.54
CA LYS A 8 8.55 -24.28 25.52
C LYS A 8 8.49 -24.94 24.13
N ARG A 9 8.56 -24.15 23.05
CA ARG A 9 8.45 -24.62 21.67
C ARG A 9 9.76 -24.59 20.88
N LYS A 10 10.91 -24.32 21.54
CA LYS A 10 12.25 -24.24 20.91
C LYS A 10 12.34 -23.33 19.66
N MET A 11 11.49 -22.31 19.54
CA MET A 11 11.58 -21.36 18.42
C MET A 11 12.65 -20.30 18.70
N GLY A 12 13.42 -19.90 17.67
CA GLY A 12 14.42 -18.82 17.69
C GLY A 12 13.80 -17.42 17.54
N LEU A 13 14.47 -16.37 18.03
CA LEU A 13 14.12 -14.96 17.89
C LEU A 13 15.44 -14.27 17.63
N ASN A 14 15.48 -13.41 16.63
CA ASN A 14 16.66 -12.63 16.36
C ASN A 14 16.62 -11.39 17.28
N PRO A 15 17.52 -11.27 18.27
CA PRO A 15 17.51 -10.16 19.23
C PRO A 15 17.60 -8.79 18.53
N THR A 16 18.32 -8.71 17.41
CA THR A 16 18.50 -7.45 16.67
C THR A 16 17.24 -7.00 15.92
N LYS A 17 16.30 -7.92 15.68
CA LYS A 17 15.01 -7.62 15.04
C LYS A 17 13.87 -7.48 16.05
N CYS A 18 14.12 -7.78 17.34
CA CYS A 18 13.09 -7.67 18.37
C CYS A 18 13.00 -6.23 18.89
N GLN A 19 11.82 -5.64 18.75
CA GLN A 19 11.49 -4.33 19.30
C GLN A 19 10.54 -4.53 20.49
N PHE A 20 10.88 -3.99 21.65
CA PHE A 20 10.08 -4.12 22.87
C PHE A 20 9.73 -2.73 23.42
N ARG A 21 8.49 -2.56 23.89
CA ARG A 21 8.02 -1.31 24.55
C ARG A 21 8.20 -0.05 23.69
N HIS A 22 7.98 -0.15 22.38
CA HIS A 22 7.94 1.01 21.50
C HIS A 22 6.51 1.52 21.33
N ASN A 23 6.36 2.84 21.22
CA ASN A 23 5.08 3.50 20.94
C ASN A 23 4.62 3.30 19.49
N GLU A 24 5.58 3.10 18.58
CA GLU A 24 5.32 2.82 17.18
C GLU A 24 6.24 1.68 16.70
N VAL A 25 5.69 0.75 15.92
CA VAL A 25 6.44 -0.40 15.37
C VAL A 25 6.12 -0.59 13.90
N ARG A 26 7.16 -0.73 13.07
CA ARG A 26 7.01 -1.10 11.66
C ARG A 26 6.79 -2.61 11.54
N TYR A 27 5.64 -3.01 11.00
CA TYR A 27 5.27 -4.41 10.86
C TYR A 27 4.51 -4.65 9.55
N ILE A 28 4.99 -5.58 8.72
CA ILE A 28 4.39 -5.98 7.42
C ILE A 28 4.06 -4.76 6.53
N GLY A 29 5.00 -3.80 6.46
CA GLY A 29 4.85 -2.58 5.65
C GLY A 29 3.82 -1.57 6.16
N HIS A 30 3.37 -1.72 7.42
CA HIS A 30 2.55 -0.75 8.12
C HIS A 30 3.28 -0.22 9.36
N ILE A 31 2.84 0.94 9.84
CA ILE A 31 3.26 1.48 11.13
C ILE A 31 2.11 1.24 12.11
N LEU A 32 2.37 0.44 13.14
CA LEU A 32 1.43 0.19 14.23
C LEU A 32 1.68 1.23 15.31
N THR A 33 0.63 1.97 15.67
CA THR A 33 0.65 3.02 16.70
C THR A 33 -0.46 2.77 17.72
N ALA A 34 -0.45 3.49 18.84
CA ALA A 34 -1.52 3.41 19.84
C ALA A 34 -2.91 3.76 19.25
N ASP A 35 -2.95 4.69 18.29
CA ASP A 35 -4.17 5.16 17.64
C ASP A 35 -4.65 4.23 16.50
N GLY A 36 -3.84 3.22 16.13
CA GLY A 36 -4.17 2.25 15.08
C GLY A 36 -3.06 2.05 14.05
N VAL A 37 -3.45 1.58 12.87
CA VAL A 37 -2.55 1.23 11.77
C VAL A 37 -2.39 2.42 10.83
N LYS A 38 -1.16 2.83 10.54
CA LYS A 38 -0.83 3.88 9.57
C LYS A 38 -0.13 3.27 8.34
N PRO A 39 -0.33 3.85 7.14
CA PRO A 39 0.46 3.51 5.97
C PRO A 39 1.94 3.88 6.20
N ASP A 40 2.84 3.11 5.59
CA ASP A 40 4.27 3.41 5.61
C ASP A 40 4.57 4.61 4.71
N PRO A 41 5.15 5.71 5.24
CA PRO A 41 5.45 6.92 4.48
C PRO A 41 6.25 6.66 3.21
N ARG A 42 7.18 5.69 3.26
CA ARG A 42 8.00 5.31 2.11
C ARG A 42 7.18 4.81 0.93
N LYS A 43 6.07 4.13 1.20
CA LYS A 43 5.17 3.66 0.14
C LYS A 43 4.31 4.79 -0.41
N ILE A 44 3.97 5.78 0.43
CA ILE A 44 3.24 6.98 0.00
C ILE A 44 4.14 7.83 -0.90
N GLU A 45 5.38 8.06 -0.48
CA GLU A 45 6.41 8.76 -1.27
C GLU A 45 6.61 8.08 -2.62
N ALA A 46 6.81 6.76 -2.63
CA ALA A 46 6.98 6.01 -3.87
C ALA A 46 5.75 6.09 -4.80
N ILE A 47 4.53 6.22 -4.27
CA ILE A 47 3.33 6.41 -5.09
C ILE A 47 3.27 7.83 -5.65
N ASN A 48 3.64 8.84 -4.86
CA ASN A 48 3.64 10.25 -5.28
C ASN A 48 4.72 10.55 -6.34
N GLU A 49 5.82 9.80 -6.33
CA GLU A 49 6.91 9.92 -7.32
C GLU A 49 6.63 9.17 -8.62
N LEU A 50 5.56 8.37 -8.71
CA LEU A 50 5.23 7.66 -9.93
C LEU A 50 4.80 8.64 -11.02
N GLU A 51 5.45 8.52 -12.18
CA GLU A 51 5.00 9.21 -13.39
C GLU A 51 3.67 8.63 -13.87
N SER A 52 2.88 9.47 -14.55
CA SER A 52 1.62 9.05 -15.15
C SER A 52 1.84 7.88 -16.11
N PRO A 53 1.08 6.78 -15.99
CA PRO A 53 1.32 5.58 -16.77
C PRO A 53 1.09 5.85 -18.26
N THR A 54 1.97 5.31 -19.10
CA THR A 54 1.89 5.46 -20.57
C THR A 54 1.24 4.26 -21.25
N ASN A 55 0.99 3.17 -20.51
CA ASN A 55 0.40 1.95 -21.03
C ASN A 55 -0.46 1.22 -19.98
N LYS A 56 -1.28 0.26 -20.44
CA LYS A 56 -2.15 -0.56 -19.58
C LYS A 56 -1.37 -1.31 -18.48
N LYS A 57 -0.14 -1.76 -18.76
CA LYS A 57 0.69 -2.48 -17.78
C LYS A 57 1.13 -1.57 -16.63
N GLY A 58 1.59 -0.36 -16.93
CA GLY A 58 1.97 0.64 -15.93
C GLY A 58 0.79 1.06 -15.08
N LEU A 59 -0.39 1.20 -15.70
CA LEU A 59 -1.62 1.49 -14.95
C LEU A 59 -2.02 0.34 -14.01
N GLN A 60 -1.87 -0.91 -14.42
CA GLN A 60 -2.09 -2.06 -13.54
C GLN A 60 -1.10 -2.09 -12.37
N GLN A 61 0.16 -1.75 -12.61
CA GLN A 61 1.18 -1.65 -11.55
C GLN A 61 0.81 -0.56 -10.54
N PHE A 62 0.46 0.64 -11.02
CA PHE A 62 0.01 1.74 -10.19
C PHE A 62 -1.22 1.37 -9.34
N LEU A 63 -2.27 0.82 -9.98
CA LEU A 63 -3.48 0.38 -9.27
C LEU A 63 -3.19 -0.72 -8.25
N GLY A 64 -2.24 -1.61 -8.54
CA GLY A 64 -1.76 -2.62 -7.60
C GLY A 64 -1.12 -2.01 -6.35
N MET A 65 -0.31 -0.96 -6.53
CA MET A 65 0.31 -0.22 -5.42
C MET A 65 -0.71 0.58 -4.62
N ILE A 66 -1.62 1.28 -5.29
CA ILE A 66 -2.71 2.04 -4.67
C ILE A 66 -3.60 1.13 -3.81
N ASN A 67 -3.94 -0.07 -4.28
CA ASN A 67 -4.76 -1.01 -3.52
C ASN A 67 -4.16 -1.35 -2.13
N TYR A 68 -2.83 -1.28 -1.97
CA TYR A 68 -2.19 -1.47 -0.66
C TYR A 68 -2.53 -0.36 0.33
N VAL A 69 -2.58 0.89 -0.14
CA VAL A 69 -2.93 2.07 0.67
C VAL A 69 -4.43 2.37 0.67
N GLY A 70 -5.19 1.72 -0.22
CA GLY A 70 -6.61 1.98 -0.46
C GLY A 70 -7.50 1.90 0.77
N LYS A 71 -7.13 1.09 1.77
CA LYS A 71 -7.85 1.03 3.06
C LYS A 71 -7.84 2.34 3.86
N PHE A 72 -6.95 3.28 3.50
CA PHE A 72 -6.82 4.60 4.11
C PHE A 72 -7.44 5.71 3.25
N ILE A 73 -7.90 5.40 2.03
CA ILE A 73 -8.42 6.37 1.08
C ILE A 73 -9.94 6.17 0.97
N PRO A 74 -10.76 7.11 1.46
CA PRO A 74 -12.20 7.03 1.30
C PRO A 74 -12.58 7.14 -0.17
N ASN A 75 -13.62 6.42 -0.60
CA ASN A 75 -14.18 6.49 -1.96
C ASN A 75 -13.20 6.17 -3.10
N LEU A 76 -12.10 5.46 -2.82
CA LEU A 76 -11.10 5.06 -3.83
C LEU A 76 -11.71 4.44 -5.09
N ALA A 77 -12.76 3.62 -4.93
CA ALA A 77 -13.37 2.95 -6.08
C ALA A 77 -14.02 3.92 -7.07
N THR A 78 -14.61 5.01 -6.56
CA THR A 78 -15.25 6.06 -7.34
C THR A 78 -14.21 6.95 -8.00
N GLU A 79 -13.20 7.38 -7.23
CA GLU A 79 -12.14 8.26 -7.74
C GLU A 79 -11.34 7.61 -8.87
N PHE A 80 -11.09 6.29 -8.79
CA PHE A 80 -10.28 5.52 -9.75
C PHE A 80 -11.11 4.87 -10.87
N GLU A 81 -12.41 5.16 -10.94
CA GLU A 81 -13.31 4.66 -11.99
C GLU A 81 -12.83 5.02 -13.41
N PRO A 82 -12.38 6.27 -13.69
CA PRO A 82 -11.84 6.65 -15.00
C PRO A 82 -10.59 5.84 -15.40
N LEU A 83 -9.75 5.51 -14.42
CA LEU A 83 -8.55 4.70 -14.63
C LEU A 83 -8.88 3.23 -14.88
N ARG A 84 -9.86 2.66 -14.15
CA ARG A 84 -10.29 1.28 -14.36
C ARG A 84 -10.93 1.05 -15.73
N LYS A 85 -11.61 2.06 -16.29
CA LYS A 85 -12.14 2.01 -17.66
C LYS A 85 -11.04 1.77 -18.71
N LEU A 86 -9.86 2.34 -18.53
CA LEU A 86 -8.71 2.12 -19.44
C LEU A 86 -8.19 0.68 -19.44
N LEU A 87 -8.49 -0.11 -18.41
CA LEU A 87 -8.10 -1.52 -18.33
C LEU A 87 -9.07 -2.47 -19.05
N GLN A 88 -10.23 -1.99 -19.51
CA GLN A 88 -11.19 -2.82 -20.23
C GLN A 88 -10.62 -3.25 -21.59
N LYS A 89 -11.00 -4.45 -22.04
CA LYS A 89 -10.46 -5.06 -23.27
C LYS A 89 -10.87 -4.30 -24.53
N GLU A 90 -12.08 -3.76 -24.54
CA GLU A 90 -12.69 -3.07 -25.70
C GLU A 90 -12.31 -1.59 -25.77
N GLN A 91 -11.66 -1.05 -24.73
CA GLN A 91 -11.32 0.37 -24.66
C GLN A 91 -9.92 0.63 -25.25
N GLU A 92 -9.86 1.55 -26.22
CA GLU A 92 -8.59 2.11 -26.69
C GLU A 92 -7.90 2.91 -25.58
N TRP A 93 -6.57 2.83 -25.55
CA TRP A 93 -5.77 3.55 -24.58
C TRP A 93 -5.74 5.04 -24.94
N VAL A 94 -6.55 5.84 -24.23
CA VAL A 94 -6.58 7.30 -24.38
C VAL A 94 -6.42 7.92 -22.99
N TRP A 95 -5.27 8.52 -22.74
CA TRP A 95 -5.01 9.27 -21.52
C TRP A 95 -5.48 10.72 -21.72
N ALA A 96 -6.63 11.07 -21.13
CA ALA A 96 -7.22 12.40 -21.23
C ALA A 96 -7.27 13.10 -19.86
N GLU A 97 -7.81 14.32 -19.83
CA GLU A 97 -7.89 15.15 -18.63
C GLU A 97 -8.64 14.45 -17.47
N GLY A 98 -9.65 13.64 -17.77
CA GLY A 98 -10.40 12.89 -16.75
C GLY A 98 -9.54 11.84 -16.04
N GLN A 99 -8.60 11.20 -16.75
CA GLN A 99 -7.65 10.26 -16.16
C GLN A 99 -6.53 10.99 -15.42
N GLN A 100 -6.07 12.13 -15.94
CA GLN A 100 -5.07 12.95 -15.26
C GLN A 100 -5.58 13.55 -13.94
N LYS A 101 -6.87 13.89 -13.85
CA LYS A 101 -7.50 14.37 -12.60
C LYS A 101 -7.67 13.26 -11.57
N SER A 102 -7.79 12.02 -12.03
CA SER A 102 -8.03 10.83 -11.20
C SER A 102 -6.71 10.20 -10.70
N PHE A 103 -5.60 10.42 -11.41
CA PHE A 103 -4.25 9.99 -11.07
C PHE A 103 -3.62 10.95 -10.03
#